data_AF-A0A9E2QKD8-F1
#
_entry.id   AF-A0A9E2QKD8-F1
#
_cell.length_a   1.000
_cell.length_b   1.000
_cell.length_c   1.000
_cell.angle_alpha   90.00
_cell.angle_beta   90.00
_cell.angle_gamma   90.00
#
_symmetry.space_group_name_H-M   'P 1'
#
loop_
_entity.id
_entity.type
_entity.pdbx_description
1 polymer ?
#
loop_
_entity_poly.entity_id
_entity_poly.type
_entity_poly.pdbx_seq_one_letter_code
_entity_poly.pdbx_strand_id
1 'polypeptide(L)' 'MECIVNPLSGWEDAGCNIDTGMPASIIAQMIKDKRIVVRGSFAPGPAVPHKEFFKELRKRKMVIYRNGKVIN' A
#
# COMPACT_ATOMS: atom_id res chain seq x y z
N MET A 1 -8.79 -3.08 10.68
CA MET A 1 -7.40 -2.88 10.22
C MET A 1 -7.32 -1.44 9.80
N GLU A 2 -6.27 -0.74 10.21
CA GLU A 2 -6.12 0.70 9.95
C GLU A 2 -4.78 0.93 9.27
N CYS A 3 -4.74 1.82 8.28
CA CYS A 3 -3.50 2.28 7.67
C CYS A 3 -3.33 3.75 8.06
N ILE A 4 -2.33 4.06 8.87
CA ILE A 4 -2.04 5.43 9.27
C ILE A 4 -0.92 5.95 8.40
N VAL A 5 -1.16 7.12 7.82
CA VAL A 5 -0.25 7.81 6.92
C VAL A 5 -0.15 9.25 7.38
N ASN A 6 1.07 9.70 7.65
CA ASN A 6 1.30 11.11 7.92
C ASN A 6 1.23 11.90 6.60
N PRO A 7 0.68 13.12 6.61
CA PRO A 7 0.80 13.99 5.47
C PRO A 7 2.28 14.25 5.11
N LEU A 8 2.51 14.59 3.84
CA LEU A 8 3.81 15.04 3.37
C LEU A 8 3.92 16.55 3.55
N SER A 9 5.15 17.05 3.71
CA SER A 9 5.37 18.50 3.79
C SER A 9 4.92 19.18 2.50
N GLY A 10 4.13 20.25 2.62
CA GLY A 10 3.47 20.94 1.51
C GLY A 10 2.20 20.25 1.00
N TRP A 11 1.78 19.14 1.63
CA TRP A 11 0.57 18.36 1.31
C TRP A 11 -0.22 18.06 2.59
N GLU A 12 -0.12 18.92 3.60
CA GLU A 12 -0.74 18.76 4.92
C GLU A 12 -2.26 18.59 4.82
N ASP A 13 -2.91 19.34 3.92
CA ASP A 13 -4.36 19.30 3.71
C ASP A 13 -4.81 18.17 2.75
N ALA A 14 -3.87 17.36 2.26
CA ALA A 14 -4.09 16.38 1.19
C ALA A 14 -3.71 14.94 1.59
N GLY A 15 -3.75 14.63 2.89
CA GLY A 15 -3.37 13.32 3.45
C GLY A 15 -4.04 12.12 2.76
N CYS A 16 -5.33 12.25 2.38
CA CYS A 16 -6.12 11.22 1.71
C CYS A 16 -5.66 10.89 0.26
N ASN A 17 -4.84 11.75 -0.34
CA ASN A 17 -4.29 11.47 -1.67
C ASN A 17 -3.05 10.58 -1.56
N ILE A 18 -2.35 10.63 -0.43
CA ILE A 18 -1.15 9.83 -0.20
C ILE A 18 -1.54 8.38 0.03
N ASP A 19 -2.49 8.10 0.92
CA ASP A 19 -2.93 6.73 1.21
C ASP A 19 -3.71 6.09 0.06
N THR A 20 -4.27 6.89 -0.86
CA THR A 20 -4.89 6.40 -2.12
C THR A 20 -3.85 6.15 -3.22
N GLY A 21 -2.97 7.12 -3.48
CA GLY A 21 -2.03 7.07 -4.62
C GLY A 21 -0.85 6.13 -4.40
N MET A 22 -0.35 6.00 -3.16
CA MET A 22 0.81 5.17 -2.88
C MET A 22 0.56 3.67 -3.11
N PRO A 23 -0.56 3.09 -2.64
CA PRO A 23 -0.93 1.70 -2.94
C PRO A 23 -1.01 1.41 -4.44
N ALA A 24 -1.64 2.31 -5.22
CA ALA A 24 -1.74 2.16 -6.67
C ALA A 24 -0.34 2.17 -7.33
N SER A 25 0.54 3.09 -6.91
CA SER A 25 1.93 3.15 -7.39
C SER A 25 2.72 1.89 -7.04
N ILE A 26 2.56 1.34 -5.84
CA ILE A 26 3.22 0.08 -5.42
C ILE A 26 2.72 -1.08 -6.29
N ILE A 27 1.41 -1.22 -6.47
CA ILE A 27 0.83 -2.32 -7.26
C ILE A 27 1.32 -2.24 -8.71
N ALA A 28 1.34 -1.05 -9.32
CA ALA A 28 1.89 -0.86 -10.66
C ALA A 28 3.36 -1.31 -10.76
N GLN A 29 4.19 -0.96 -9.78
CA GLN A 29 5.58 -1.43 -9.70
C GLN A 29 5.67 -2.96 -9.54
N MET A 30 4.84 -3.55 -8.68
CA MET A 30 4.82 -5.01 -8.48
C MET A 30 4.38 -5.77 -9.74
N ILE A 31 3.46 -5.22 -10.54
CA ILE A 31 3.08 -5.77 -11.86
C ILE A 31 4.27 -5.67 -12.82
N LYS A 32 4.89 -4.47 -12.93
CA LYS A 32 6.05 -4.23 -13.80
C LYS A 32 7.20 -5.18 -13.48
N ASP A 33 7.47 -5.42 -12.20
CA ASP A 33 8.54 -6.28 -11.70
C ASP A 33 8.18 -7.77 -11.71
N LYS A 34 7.01 -8.15 -12.24
CA LYS A 34 6.51 -9.54 -12.27
C LYS A 34 6.36 -10.19 -10.89
N ARG A 35 6.17 -9.40 -9.83
CA ARG A 35 5.80 -9.87 -8.49
C ARG A 35 4.31 -10.18 -8.40
N ILE A 36 3.50 -9.54 -9.24
CA ILE A 36 2.11 -9.90 -9.53
C ILE A 36 2.07 -10.40 -10.97
N VAL A 37 1.74 -11.68 -11.17
CA VAL A 37 1.77 -12.34 -12.49
C VAL A 37 0.40 -12.80 -13.00
N VAL A 38 -0.61 -12.80 -12.13
CA VAL A 38 -1.98 -13.21 -12.49
C VAL A 38 -2.57 -12.25 -13.52
N ARG A 39 -3.30 -12.79 -14.50
CA ARG A 39 -3.93 -12.04 -15.61
C ARG A 39 -5.45 -12.10 -15.50
N GLY A 40 -6.10 -10.94 -15.64
CA GLY A 40 -7.55 -10.79 -15.51
C GLY A 40 -7.93 -9.55 -14.72
N SER A 41 -9.22 -9.41 -14.41
CA SER A 41 -9.75 -8.35 -13.54
C SER A 41 -9.95 -8.90 -12.14
N PHE A 42 -9.14 -8.44 -11.18
CA PHE A 42 -9.17 -8.92 -9.80
C PHE A 42 -9.21 -7.77 -8.82
N ALA A 43 -9.89 -8.00 -7.70
CA ALA A 43 -9.63 -7.23 -6.49
C ALA A 43 -8.19 -7.51 -5.99
N PRO A 44 -7.61 -6.62 -5.15
CA PRO A 44 -6.26 -6.82 -4.62
C PRO A 44 -6.09 -8.10 -3.81
N GLY A 45 -7.06 -8.48 -2.98
CA GLY A 45 -6.97 -9.65 -2.08
C GLY A 45 -6.49 -10.96 -2.75
N PRO A 46 -7.12 -11.41 -3.85
CA PRO A 46 -6.71 -12.62 -4.56
C PRO A 46 -5.45 -12.46 -5.43
N ALA A 47 -5.06 -11.24 -5.81
CA ALA A 47 -4.01 -11.01 -6.81
C ALA A 47 -2.68 -10.47 -6.24
N VAL A 48 -2.72 -9.75 -5.12
CA VAL A 48 -1.58 -9.02 -4.56
C VAL A 48 -0.94 -9.83 -3.41
N PRO A 49 0.35 -10.17 -3.51
CA PRO A 49 1.08 -10.81 -2.42
C PRO A 49 1.16 -9.89 -1.18
N HIS A 50 0.26 -10.10 -0.22
CA HIS A 50 0.05 -9.18 0.91
C HIS A 50 1.30 -8.90 1.74
N LYS A 51 2.14 -9.90 2.05
CA LYS A 51 3.38 -9.70 2.84
C LYS A 51 4.35 -8.74 2.15
N GLU A 52 4.48 -8.90 0.85
CA GLU A 52 5.35 -8.10 0.00
C GLU A 52 4.82 -6.68 -0.17
N PHE A 53 3.52 -6.55 -0.39
CA PHE A 53 2.83 -5.28 -0.46
C PHE A 53 2.96 -4.50 0.86
N PHE A 54 2.77 -5.16 2.00
CA PHE A 54 2.91 -4.56 3.33
C PHE A 54 4.33 -4.06 3.60
N LYS A 55 5.35 -4.81 3.15
CA LYS A 55 6.74 -4.38 3.19
C LYS A 55 6.97 -3.10 2.35
N GLU A 56 6.37 -2.99 1.17
CA GLU A 56 6.45 -1.78 0.33
C GLU A 56 5.77 -0.56 0.95
N LEU A 57 4.63 -0.77 1.63
CA LEU A 57 3.97 0.28 2.41
C LEU A 57 4.84 0.77 3.56
N ARG A 58 5.48 -0.15 4.29
CA ARG A 58 6.38 0.18 5.41
C ARG A 58 7.56 1.05 4.96
N LYS A 59 8.17 0.73 3.81
CA LYS A 59 9.26 1.53 3.21
C LYS A 59 8.83 2.98 2.93
N ARG A 60 7.53 3.20 2.69
CA ARG A 60 6.94 4.52 2.39
C ARG A 60 6.30 5.16 3.62
N LYS A 61 6.66 4.68 4.82
CA LYS A 61 6.18 5.19 6.11
C LYS A 61 4.66 5.06 6.31
N MET A 62 4.03 4.14 5.60
CA MET A 62 2.62 3.78 5.79
C MET A 62 2.54 2.59 6.74
N VAL A 63 1.90 2.78 7.90
CA VAL A 63 1.89 1.79 8.98
C VAL A 63 0.50 1.16 9.09
N ILE A 64 0.46 -0.16 9.04
CA ILE A 64 -0.77 -0.94 9.17
C ILE A 64 -0.89 -1.47 10.60
N TYR A 65 -2.06 -1.25 11.18
CA TYR A 65 -2.45 -1.73 12.50
C TYR A 65 -3.58 -2.76 12.41
N ARG A 66 -3.48 -3.81 13.23
CA ARG A 66 -4.57 -4.74 13.51
C ARG A 66 -4.72 -4.87 15.01
N ASN A 67 -5.87 -4.45 15.53
CA ASN A 67 -6.17 -4.44 16.96
C ASN A 67 -5.09 -3.70 17.77
N GLY A 68 -4.70 -2.51 17.31
CA GLY A 68 -3.67 -1.67 17.93
C GLY A 68 -2.22 -2.15 17.73
N LYS A 69 -1.97 -3.29 17.07
CA LYS A 69 -0.61 -3.82 16.83
C LYS A 69 -0.16 -3.57 15.40
N VAL A 70 1.08 -3.09 15.22
CA VAL A 70 1.72 -2.95 13.90
C VAL A 70 1.92 -4.32 13.27
N ILE A 71 1.57 -4.46 12.00
CA ILE A 71 1.67 -5.73 11.26
C ILE A 71 2.54 -5.66 9.99
N ASN A 72 3.16 -4.52 9.69
CA ASN A 72 4.04 -4.32 8.53
C ASN A 72 5.34 -3.58 8.84
#